data_AF-A0A158NI18-F1
#
_entry.id   AF-A0A158NI18-F1
#
_cell.length_a   1.000
_cell.length_b   1.000
_cell.length_c   1.000
_cell.angle_alpha   90.00
_cell.angle_beta   90.00
_cell.angle_gamma   90.00
#
_symmetry.space_group_name_H-M   'P 1'
#
loop_
_entity.id
_entity.type
_entity.pdbx_description
1 polymer ?
#
loop_
_entity_poly.entity_id
_entity_poly.type
_entity_poly.pdbx_seq_one_letter_code
_entity_poly.pdbx_strand_id
1 'polypeptide(L)'
;MLRRLPQGIEKVRNLSILDLSHNMLMYLPAGIINLRLQTIDISMNPLVASRSNWINKIIFPSLIQFAAKVLQQYCRDKYIIFQWDKLNEHISKNKINNCIYCGNICTTPYVYAAEPLQPIFEIALIVIRQTSEMPVVLYEFYYCFPECREDY
;
A
#
# COMPACT_ATOMS: atom_id res chain seq x y z
N MET A 1 -9.12 -11.47 -12.03
CA MET A 1 -8.79 -10.05 -12.24
C MET A 1 -8.37 -9.42 -10.93
N LEU A 2 -7.28 -8.66 -10.93
CA LEU A 2 -6.69 -8.04 -9.74
C LEU A 2 -7.48 -6.79 -9.33
N ARG A 3 -7.71 -6.59 -8.03
CA ARG A 3 -8.43 -5.42 -7.49
C ARG A 3 -7.55 -4.45 -6.69
N ARG A 4 -6.43 -4.95 -6.16
CA ARG A 4 -5.49 -4.19 -5.34
C ARG A 4 -4.08 -4.77 -5.53
N LEU A 5 -3.09 -3.91 -5.41
CA LEU A 5 -1.69 -4.30 -5.28
C LEU A 5 -1.28 -4.27 -3.80
N PRO A 6 -0.28 -5.06 -3.40
CA PRO A 6 0.23 -5.00 -2.04
C PRO A 6 0.87 -3.63 -1.76
N GLN A 7 0.73 -3.13 -0.53
CA GLN A 7 1.39 -1.89 -0.13
C GLN A 7 2.90 -1.97 -0.29
N GLY A 8 3.49 -3.15 -0.01
CA GLY A 8 4.93 -3.45 -0.07
C GLY A 8 5.60 -3.42 -1.46
N ILE A 9 4.94 -2.86 -2.48
CA ILE A 9 5.48 -2.77 -3.84
C ILE A 9 6.72 -1.86 -3.91
N GLU A 10 6.93 -0.97 -2.93
CA GLU A 10 8.13 -0.13 -2.82
C GLU A 10 9.43 -0.93 -2.67
N LYS A 11 9.35 -2.22 -2.30
CA LYS A 11 10.51 -3.08 -2.10
C LYS A 11 11.15 -3.53 -3.42
N VAL A 12 10.41 -3.54 -4.53
CA VAL A 12 10.94 -3.93 -5.85
C VAL A 12 11.61 -2.76 -6.57
N ARG A 13 12.63 -2.17 -5.93
CA ARG A 13 13.30 -0.93 -6.36
C ARG A 13 13.98 -0.99 -7.74
N ASN A 14 14.29 -2.20 -8.21
CA ASN A 14 14.91 -2.42 -9.52
C ASN A 14 13.89 -2.66 -10.64
N LEU A 15 12.59 -2.62 -10.33
CA LEU A 15 11.55 -2.78 -11.33
C LEU A 15 11.58 -1.59 -12.29
N SER A 16 11.70 -1.86 -13.59
CA SER A 16 11.69 -0.83 -14.64
C SER A 16 10.35 -0.76 -15.37
N ILE A 17 9.69 -1.90 -15.55
CA ILE A 17 8.43 -2.01 -16.30
C ILE A 17 7.39 -2.68 -15.41
N LEU A 18 6.23 -2.05 -15.29
CA LEU A 18 5.09 -2.56 -14.53
C LEU A 18 3.82 -2.55 -15.38
N ASP A 19 3.39 -3.73 -15.83
CA ASP A 19 2.14 -3.91 -16.56
C ASP A 19 1.01 -4.26 -15.59
N LEU A 20 0.03 -3.36 -15.47
CA LEU A 20 -1.20 -3.53 -14.68
C LEU A 20 -2.43 -3.51 -15.57
N SER A 21 -2.27 -3.58 -16.89
CA SER A 21 -3.35 -3.47 -17.85
C SER A 21 -4.42 -4.55 -17.62
N HIS A 22 -5.66 -4.26 -18.02
CA HIS A 22 -6.78 -5.20 -17.98
C HIS A 22 -7.10 -5.78 -16.58
N ASN A 23 -7.13 -4.90 -15.58
CA ASN A 23 -7.49 -5.25 -14.20
C ASN A 23 -8.70 -4.46 -13.69
N MET A 24 -9.02 -4.62 -12.41
CA MET A 24 -10.11 -3.92 -11.72
C MET A 24 -9.56 -3.01 -10.62
N LEU A 25 -8.41 -2.38 -10.86
CA LEU A 25 -7.79 -1.46 -9.93
C LEU A 25 -8.59 -0.15 -9.91
N MET A 26 -9.02 0.27 -8.72
CA MET A 26 -9.61 1.60 -8.47
C MET A 26 -8.60 2.60 -7.92
N TYR A 27 -7.54 2.08 -7.29
CA TYR A 27 -6.49 2.81 -6.59
C TYR A 27 -5.15 2.12 -6.83
N LEU A 28 -4.05 2.87 -6.70
CA LEU A 28 -2.70 2.30 -6.61
C LEU A 28 -2.23 2.34 -5.14
N PRO A 29 -1.38 1.43 -4.67
CA PRO A 29 -0.85 1.50 -3.31
C PRO A 29 0.09 2.70 -3.19
N ALA A 30 0.04 3.45 -2.10
CA ALA A 30 0.92 4.61 -1.94
C ALA A 30 2.41 4.26 -2.02
N GLY A 31 2.82 3.04 -1.62
CA GLY A 31 4.21 2.60 -1.77
C GLY A 31 4.76 2.69 -3.20
N ILE A 32 3.90 2.68 -4.23
CA ILE A 32 4.31 2.81 -5.63
C ILE A 32 5.02 4.14 -5.92
N ILE A 33 4.77 5.19 -5.12
CA ILE A 33 5.43 6.50 -5.27
C ILE A 33 6.95 6.43 -5.07
N ASN A 34 7.42 5.39 -4.38
CA ASN A 34 8.84 5.18 -4.09
C ASN A 34 9.58 4.40 -5.19
N LEU A 35 8.87 3.99 -6.25
CA LEU A 35 9.48 3.34 -7.40
C LEU A 35 9.96 4.35 -8.43
N ARG A 36 10.93 3.93 -9.24
CA ARG A 36 11.41 4.68 -10.42
C ARG A 36 11.26 3.79 -11.64
N LEU A 37 10.06 3.82 -12.22
CA LEU A 37 9.72 3.01 -13.38
C LEU A 37 10.15 3.76 -14.66
N GLN A 38 10.52 3.00 -15.67
CA GLN A 38 10.57 3.50 -17.04
C GLN A 38 9.17 3.51 -17.64
N THR A 39 8.43 2.42 -17.47
CA THR A 39 7.09 2.27 -18.05
C THR A 39 6.11 1.69 -17.03
N ILE A 40 4.92 2.27 -16.97
CA ILE A 40 3.77 1.70 -16.30
C ILE A 40 2.56 1.65 -17.24
N ASP A 41 1.90 0.49 -17.31
CA ASP A 41 0.64 0.34 -18.03
C ASP A 41 -0.51 0.21 -17.04
N ILE A 42 -1.40 1.20 -17.02
CA ILE A 42 -2.62 1.21 -16.19
C ILE A 42 -3.89 1.20 -17.04
N SER A 43 -3.76 0.93 -18.34
CA SER A 43 -4.90 0.87 -19.25
C SER A 43 -5.89 -0.22 -18.84
N MET A 44 -7.14 -0.09 -19.28
CA MET A 44 -8.19 -1.07 -19.04
C MET A 44 -8.42 -1.32 -17.54
N ASN A 45 -8.40 -0.26 -16.73
CA ASN A 45 -8.70 -0.26 -15.30
C ASN A 45 -9.71 0.85 -14.92
N PRO A 46 -10.57 0.62 -13.92
CA PRO A 46 -11.51 1.63 -13.41
C PRO A 46 -10.86 2.94 -12.94
N LEU A 47 -9.63 2.91 -12.40
CA LEU A 47 -8.91 4.11 -11.92
C LEU A 47 -8.65 5.16 -13.01
N VAL A 48 -8.70 4.77 -14.29
CA VAL A 48 -8.54 5.68 -15.44
C VAL A 48 -9.89 6.08 -16.04
N ALA A 49 -10.87 5.18 -15.97
CA ALA A 49 -12.17 5.34 -16.63
C ALA A 49 -13.24 6.02 -15.75
N SER A 50 -13.08 5.97 -14.43
CA SER A 50 -14.08 6.45 -13.47
C SER A 50 -13.48 7.48 -12.52
N ARG A 51 -14.26 8.50 -12.16
CA ARG A 51 -13.88 9.44 -11.09
C ARG A 51 -14.00 8.71 -9.75
N SER A 52 -12.86 8.32 -9.20
CA SER A 52 -12.79 7.78 -7.84
C SER A 52 -12.99 8.91 -6.82
N ASN A 53 -13.78 8.63 -5.77
CA ASN A 53 -13.96 9.56 -4.66
C ASN A 53 -12.86 9.38 -3.61
N TRP A 54 -12.53 10.47 -2.92
CA TRP A 54 -11.64 10.43 -1.77
C TRP A 54 -12.27 9.57 -0.67
N ILE A 55 -11.44 8.74 -0.03
CA ILE A 55 -11.87 7.92 1.11
C ILE A 55 -11.03 8.32 2.32
N ASN A 56 -11.69 8.49 3.46
CA ASN A 56 -11.06 8.54 4.76
C ASN A 56 -11.94 7.76 5.74
N LYS A 57 -11.48 6.57 6.13
CA LYS A 57 -12.24 5.65 6.98
C LYS A 57 -11.44 5.25 8.20
N ILE A 58 -11.98 5.54 9.39
CA ILE A 58 -11.44 5.04 10.66
C ILE A 58 -11.72 3.53 10.77
N ILE A 59 -10.70 2.79 11.14
CA ILE A 59 -10.67 1.35 11.37
C ILE A 59 -10.18 1.08 12.78
N PHE A 60 -10.87 0.19 13.48
CA PHE A 60 -10.43 -0.30 14.79
C PHE A 60 -9.56 -1.56 14.61
N PRO A 61 -8.42 -1.69 15.32
CA PRO A 61 -7.60 -2.89 15.25
C PRO A 61 -8.38 -4.14 15.61
N SER A 62 -8.30 -5.16 14.76
CA SER A 62 -8.84 -6.48 15.10
C SER A 62 -7.86 -7.24 16.01
N LEU A 63 -8.34 -8.34 16.61
CA LEU A 63 -7.48 -9.25 17.37
C LEU A 63 -6.29 -9.75 16.53
N ILE A 64 -6.46 -9.87 15.21
CA ILE A 64 -5.41 -10.27 14.27
C ILE A 64 -4.30 -9.20 14.19
N GLN A 65 -4.66 -7.90 14.20
CA GLN A 65 -3.66 -6.82 14.24
C GLN A 65 -2.88 -6.82 15.56
N PHE A 66 -3.56 -7.06 16.68
CA PHE A 66 -2.88 -7.20 17.98
C PHE A 66 -1.95 -8.42 18.00
N ALA A 67 -2.39 -9.56 17.47
CA ALA A 67 -1.56 -10.76 17.34
C ALA A 67 -0.30 -10.48 16.51
N ALA A 68 -0.44 -9.79 15.38
CA ALA A 68 0.68 -9.42 14.53
C ALA A 68 1.69 -8.50 15.24
N LYS A 69 1.22 -7.55 16.08
CA LYS A 69 2.10 -6.71 16.92
C LYS A 69 2.91 -7.56 17.90
N VAL A 70 2.24 -8.47 18.60
CA VAL A 70 2.88 -9.35 19.57
C VAL A 70 3.93 -10.22 18.89
N LEU A 71 3.59 -10.84 17.76
CA LEU A 71 4.54 -11.62 16.94
C LEU A 71 5.74 -10.76 16.49
N GLN A 72 5.50 -9.53 16.03
CA GLN A 72 6.55 -8.60 15.62
C GLN A 72 7.51 -8.27 16.77
N GLN A 73 7.02 -8.07 18.00
CA GLN A 73 7.86 -7.86 19.18
C GLN A 73 8.73 -9.09 19.50
N TYR A 74 8.15 -10.29 19.46
CA TYR A 74 8.91 -11.54 19.65
C TYR A 74 9.98 -11.76 18.58
N CYS A 75 9.74 -11.37 17.32
CA CYS A 75 10.73 -11.47 16.25
C CYS A 75 11.94 -10.54 16.43
N ARG A 76 11.77 -9.43 17.16
CA ARG A 76 12.86 -8.48 17.45
C ARG A 76 13.76 -8.96 18.58
N ASP A 77 13.30 -9.90 19.40
CA ASP A 77 14.09 -10.51 20.46
C ASP A 77 15.10 -11.50 19.87
N LYS A 78 16.39 -11.16 19.95
CA LYS A 78 17.50 -11.94 19.37
C LYS A 78 17.63 -13.34 20.00
N TYR A 79 16.98 -13.61 21.13
CA TYR A 79 17.10 -14.87 21.85
C TYR A 79 15.96 -15.85 21.56
N ILE A 80 14.93 -15.44 20.82
CA ILE A 80 13.80 -16.29 20.47
C ILE A 80 13.86 -16.59 18.98
N ILE A 81 14.00 -17.88 18.63
CA ILE A 81 13.93 -18.35 17.24
C ILE A 81 12.47 -18.33 16.78
N PHE A 82 11.89 -17.14 16.67
CA PHE A 82 10.71 -16.94 15.85
C PHE A 82 11.18 -16.60 14.43
N GLN A 83 10.88 -17.48 13.48
CA GLN A 83 11.24 -17.29 12.09
C GLN A 83 10.46 -16.10 11.52
N TRP A 84 11.16 -15.08 11.03
CA TRP A 84 10.58 -13.92 10.32
C TRP A 84 9.59 -14.34 9.23
N ASP A 85 9.80 -15.50 8.62
CA ASP A 85 8.92 -16.09 7.61
C ASP A 85 7.50 -16.33 8.13
N LYS A 86 7.34 -16.77 9.39
CA LYS A 86 6.02 -16.98 9.99
C LYS A 86 5.28 -15.66 10.23
N LEU A 87 6.00 -14.61 10.63
CA LEU A 87 5.42 -13.27 10.77
C LEU A 87 4.99 -12.74 9.40
N ASN A 88 5.85 -12.88 8.39
CA ASN A 88 5.57 -12.46 7.02
C ASN A 88 4.36 -13.21 6.45
N GLU A 89 4.27 -14.52 6.67
CA GLU A 89 3.13 -15.34 6.29
C GLU A 89 1.85 -14.88 6.99
N HIS A 90 1.90 -14.62 8.30
CA HIS A 90 0.76 -14.12 9.07
C HIS A 90 0.28 -12.76 8.54
N ILE A 91 1.19 -11.81 8.33
CA ILE A 91 0.88 -10.48 7.77
C ILE A 91 0.23 -10.61 6.38
N SER A 92 0.82 -11.43 5.51
CA SER A 92 0.35 -11.63 4.14
C SER A 92 -1.04 -12.28 4.09
N LYS A 93 -1.25 -13.39 4.82
CA LYS A 93 -2.55 -14.07 4.89
C LYS A 93 -3.66 -13.17 5.41
N ASN A 94 -3.34 -12.29 6.36
CA ASN A 94 -4.31 -11.41 7.00
C ASN A 94 -4.39 -10.01 6.38
N LYS A 95 -3.69 -9.76 5.27
CA LYS A 95 -3.69 -8.47 4.55
C LYS A 95 -3.41 -7.28 5.47
N ILE A 96 -2.48 -7.45 6.39
CA ILE A 96 -2.10 -6.41 7.34
C ILE A 96 -1.12 -5.47 6.64
N ASN A 97 -1.48 -4.18 6.58
CA ASN A 97 -0.63 -3.16 6.01
C ASN A 97 0.04 -2.35 7.12
N ASN A 98 1.23 -1.86 6.81
CA ASN A 98 1.95 -0.95 7.69
C ASN A 98 1.44 0.47 7.51
N CYS A 99 1.59 1.27 8.56
CA CYS A 99 1.42 2.71 8.49
C CYS A 99 2.41 3.32 7.49
N ILE A 100 1.94 4.21 6.62
CA ILE A 100 2.79 4.92 5.64
C ILE A 100 3.82 5.84 6.32
N TYR A 101 3.50 6.36 7.52
CA TYR A 101 4.38 7.30 8.23
C TYR A 101 5.40 6.59 9.13
N CYS A 102 4.97 5.69 10.02
CA CYS A 102 5.88 5.04 10.97
C CYS A 102 6.41 3.66 10.53
N GLY A 103 5.87 3.08 9.46
CA GLY A 103 6.26 1.77 8.97
C GLY A 103 5.87 0.57 9.85
N ASN A 104 5.22 0.80 11.01
CA ASN A 104 4.75 -0.25 11.91
C ASN A 104 3.28 -0.64 11.66
N ILE A 105 2.86 -1.79 12.19
CA ILE A 105 1.46 -2.20 12.20
C ILE A 105 0.69 -1.29 13.18
N CYS A 106 -0.40 -0.68 12.72
CA CYS A 106 -1.23 0.16 13.56
C CYS A 106 -1.91 -0.65 14.67
N THR A 107 -1.76 -0.21 15.93
CA THR A 107 -2.34 -0.88 17.10
C THR A 107 -3.31 -0.02 17.89
N THR A 108 -3.44 1.25 17.50
CA THR A 108 -4.52 2.15 17.86
C THR A 108 -5.53 2.17 16.70
N PRO A 109 -6.71 2.78 16.85
CA PRO A 109 -7.51 3.16 15.68
C PRO A 109 -6.63 3.78 14.58
N TYR A 110 -6.91 3.44 13.34
CA TYR A 110 -6.11 3.87 12.20
C TYR A 110 -7.01 4.19 11.03
N VAL A 111 -6.48 4.94 10.07
CA VAL A 111 -7.24 5.36 8.90
C VAL A 111 -6.82 4.51 7.71
N TYR A 112 -7.81 4.11 6.92
CA TYR A 112 -7.63 3.79 5.51
C TYR A 112 -8.01 5.02 4.69
N ALA A 113 -7.08 5.49 3.87
CA ALA A 113 -7.28 6.63 2.98
C ALA A 113 -7.10 6.22 1.52
N ALA A 114 -7.82 6.91 0.63
CA ALA A 114 -7.58 6.87 -0.81
C ALA A 114 -7.68 8.29 -1.35
N GLU A 115 -6.55 8.89 -1.70
CA GLU A 115 -6.44 10.31 -2.06
C GLU A 115 -5.27 10.56 -3.03
N PRO A 116 -5.20 11.72 -3.71
CA PRO A 116 -4.07 12.05 -4.56
C PRO A 116 -2.83 12.27 -3.69
N LEU A 117 -1.68 11.70 -4.10
CA LEU A 117 -0.38 11.93 -3.42
C LEU A 117 0.57 12.71 -4.32
N GLN A 118 0.88 12.15 -5.48
CA GLN A 118 1.69 12.80 -6.51
C GLN A 118 1.23 12.35 -7.90
N PRO A 119 1.52 13.13 -8.94
CA PRO A 119 1.20 12.73 -10.30
C PRO A 119 1.92 11.44 -10.71
N ILE A 120 1.24 10.56 -11.46
CA ILE A 120 1.80 9.26 -11.86
C ILE A 120 3.05 9.37 -12.75
N PHE A 121 3.22 10.49 -13.45
CA PHE A 121 4.41 10.77 -14.26
C PHE A 121 5.67 11.07 -13.45
N GLU A 122 5.55 11.31 -12.13
CA GLU A 122 6.73 11.38 -11.25
C GLU A 122 7.28 9.99 -10.92
N ILE A 123 6.47 8.94 -11.13
CA ILE A 123 6.82 7.54 -10.83
C ILE A 123 7.35 6.83 -12.08
N ALA A 124 6.83 7.19 -13.26
CA ALA A 124 7.18 6.55 -14.52
C ALA A 124 7.36 7.55 -15.67
N LEU A 125 8.38 7.33 -16.50
CA LEU A 125 8.61 8.15 -17.71
C LEU A 125 7.48 7.95 -18.74
N ILE A 126 7.04 6.70 -18.92
CA ILE A 126 6.01 6.31 -19.89
C ILE A 126 4.80 5.76 -19.12
N VAL A 127 3.64 6.37 -19.32
CA VAL A 127 2.37 5.95 -18.69
C VAL A 127 1.38 5.56 -19.79
N ILE A 128 1.19 4.25 -19.99
CA ILE A 128 0.23 3.70 -20.93
C ILE A 128 -1.16 3.69 -20.28
N ARG A 129 -2.15 4.19 -21.02
CA ARG A 129 -3.53 4.41 -20.55
C ARG A 129 -4.51 4.30 -21.71
N GLN A 130 -5.76 3.95 -21.40
CA GLN A 130 -6.80 3.71 -22.41
C GLN A 130 -7.42 5.00 -23.00
N THR A 131 -7.23 6.15 -22.33
CA THR A 131 -7.77 7.46 -22.73
C THR A 131 -6.64 8.46 -22.97
N SER A 132 -6.87 9.45 -23.84
CA SER A 132 -5.95 10.58 -24.02
C SER A 132 -5.90 11.47 -22.78
N GLU A 133 -7.04 11.69 -22.13
CA GLU A 133 -7.16 12.41 -20.86
C GLU A 133 -6.40 11.72 -19.73
N MET A 134 -5.70 12.52 -18.92
CA MET A 134 -4.94 12.04 -17.77
C MET A 134 -5.84 12.03 -16.54
N PRO A 135 -6.19 10.85 -15.98
CA PRO A 135 -7.01 10.78 -14.78
C PRO A 135 -6.22 11.24 -13.55
N VAL A 136 -6.92 11.79 -12.55
CA VAL A 136 -6.36 11.95 -11.21
C VAL A 136 -6.28 10.56 -10.58
N VAL A 137 -5.08 10.01 -10.49
CA VAL A 137 -4.84 8.72 -9.85
C VAL A 137 -4.85 8.91 -8.33
N LEU A 138 -5.71 8.16 -7.66
CA LEU A 138 -5.77 8.12 -6.20
C LEU A 138 -4.95 6.94 -5.68
N TYR A 139 -4.25 7.18 -4.57
CA TYR A 139 -3.41 6.19 -3.91
C TYR A 139 -4.05 5.73 -2.61
N GLU A 140 -4.17 4.42 -2.41
CA GLU A 140 -4.66 3.84 -1.16
C GLU A 140 -3.52 3.59 -0.17
N PHE A 141 -3.74 3.90 1.11
CA PHE A 141 -2.77 3.68 2.19
C PHE A 141 -3.42 3.68 3.57
N TYR A 142 -2.59 3.40 4.58
CA TYR A 142 -3.00 3.31 5.98
C TYR A 142 -2.12 4.18 6.87
N TYR A 143 -2.69 4.79 7.90
CA TYR A 143 -1.92 5.53 8.90
C TYR A 143 -2.54 5.50 10.31
N CYS A 144 -1.71 5.54 11.36
CA CYS A 144 -2.18 5.54 12.74
C CYS A 144 -2.98 6.80 13.08
N PHE A 145 -3.98 6.68 13.95
CA PHE A 145 -4.77 7.79 14.50
C PHE A 145 -4.79 7.70 16.05
N PRO A 146 -4.67 8.81 16.81
CA PRO A 146 -4.64 10.22 16.39
C PRO A 146 -3.40 10.64 15.58
N GLU A 147 -2.22 10.06 15.79
CA GLU A 147 -1.08 10.08 14.86
C GLU A 147 -0.14 8.96 15.29
N CYS A 148 0.89 8.68 14.47
CA CYS A 148 2.04 7.95 14.96
C CYS A 148 2.76 8.86 15.95
N ARG A 149 2.58 8.64 17.25
CA ARG A 149 3.52 9.24 18.20
C ARG A 149 4.89 8.63 17.92
N GLU A 150 5.88 9.48 17.72
CA GLU A 150 7.30 9.11 17.85
C GLU A 150 7.58 8.79 19.32
N ASP A 151 7.00 7.73 19.86
CA ASP A 151 7.16 7.40 21.27
C ASP A 151 8.23 6.30 21.45
N TYR A 152 9.43 6.79 21.83
CA TYR A 152 10.49 6.25 22.71
C TYR A 152 11.20 4.92 22.40
#